data_AF-A0A3A0G7L1-F1
#
_entry.id   AF-A0A3A0G7L1-F1
#
_cell.length_a   1.000
_cell.length_b   1.000
_cell.length_c   1.000
_cell.angle_alpha   90.00
_cell.angle_beta   90.00
_cell.angle_gamma   90.00
#
_symmetry.space_group_name_H-M   'P 1'
#
loop_
_entity.id
_entity.type
_entity.pdbx_description
1 polymer ?
#
loop_
_entity_poly.entity_id
_entity_poly.type
_entity_poly.pdbx_seq_one_letter_code
_entity_poly.pdbx_strand_id
1 'polypeptide(L)'
;MGQASEWVGVLGWSGEASVGKLNLNGHRAVGVWLRGLLYTRDGFKRVPALVLNAQPDVQAAYLHGYYAGDGLKAGNGTSIKTNSAVLAQGLYWLYAGRGRCSSVSIEQRNGRVYFQLNVRAADTGAKGQHLSRDPAEVRAVSPMEAPDEWVFDLATDSGVFMAGVGRVVVHNSPRRGVEFVTRKITDAVARIHLGLQHELRLGNLDAKRDWGWAPDYVRAMWLMLQHDEPDDFVIATGETHSVQRFCDIAFGHVGLDWRDHVVQDERYMRPAEVDLLVGDPAKAGAKLGWEPTVTLDEMIKEMVDADIRLLGEERGL
;
A
#
# COMPACT_ATOMS: atom_id res chain seq x y z
N MET A 1 21.66 -28.14 -30.97
CA MET A 1 22.41 -29.41 -30.81
C MET A 1 21.83 -30.20 -29.65
N GLY A 2 20.67 -30.82 -29.85
CA GLY A 2 20.06 -31.78 -28.92
C GLY A 2 19.88 -33.11 -29.62
N GLN A 3 19.56 -34.17 -28.88
CA GLN A 3 19.22 -35.46 -29.49
C GLN A 3 17.69 -35.58 -29.62
N ALA A 4 17.25 -36.06 -30.77
CA ALA A 4 15.86 -36.44 -31.01
C ALA A 4 15.78 -37.97 -31.00
N SER A 5 14.74 -38.51 -30.37
CA SER A 5 14.41 -39.94 -30.44
C SER A 5 12.93 -40.08 -30.77
N GLU A 6 12.62 -41.01 -31.66
CA GLU A 6 11.26 -41.29 -32.14
C GLU A 6 10.82 -42.68 -31.67
N TRP A 7 9.56 -42.80 -31.26
CA TRP A 7 8.93 -44.09 -30.99
C TRP A 7 7.42 -44.01 -31.22
N VAL A 8 6.79 -45.17 -31.44
CA VAL A 8 5.34 -45.27 -31.60
C VAL A 8 4.71 -45.46 -30.22
N GLY A 9 3.76 -44.59 -29.86
CA GLY A 9 3.06 -44.66 -28.58
C GLY A 9 1.56 -44.46 -28.71
N VAL A 10 0.81 -44.89 -27.71
CA VAL A 10 -0.66 -44.76 -27.69
C VAL A 10 -1.07 -43.31 -27.35
N LEU A 11 -2.08 -42.79 -28.04
CA LEU A 11 -2.65 -41.45 -27.81
C LEU A 11 -3.32 -41.38 -26.43
N GLY A 12 -2.89 -40.43 -25.59
CA GLY A 12 -3.36 -40.32 -24.20
C GLY A 12 -4.83 -39.90 -24.03
N TRP A 13 -5.53 -39.55 -25.11
CA TRP A 13 -6.90 -39.04 -25.07
C TRP A 13 -7.96 -40.02 -25.63
N SER A 14 -7.57 -40.99 -26.47
CA SER A 14 -8.53 -41.91 -27.12
C SER A 14 -8.12 -43.38 -27.09
N GLY A 15 -7.01 -43.75 -26.46
CA GLY A 15 -6.68 -45.14 -26.09
C GLY A 15 -6.39 -46.13 -27.22
N GLU A 16 -6.77 -45.86 -28.47
CA GLU A 16 -6.78 -46.90 -29.52
C GLU A 16 -5.98 -46.53 -30.79
N ALA A 17 -5.47 -45.29 -30.91
CA ALA A 17 -4.66 -44.89 -32.06
C ALA A 17 -3.15 -44.84 -31.72
N SER A 18 -2.36 -45.62 -32.46
CA SER A 18 -0.90 -45.54 -32.46
C SER A 18 -0.43 -44.30 -33.21
N VAL A 19 0.32 -43.41 -32.55
CA VAL A 19 0.90 -42.22 -33.18
C VAL A 19 2.40 -42.14 -32.95
N GLY A 20 3.12 -41.65 -33.96
CA GLY A 20 4.55 -41.35 -33.84
C GLY A 20 4.75 -40.23 -32.82
N LYS A 21 5.62 -40.47 -31.84
CA LYS A 21 6.00 -39.50 -30.80
C LYS A 21 7.48 -39.16 -30.94
N LEU A 22 7.77 -37.87 -30.77
CA LEU A 22 9.11 -37.30 -30.85
C LEU A 22 9.51 -36.79 -29.47
N ASN A 23 10.64 -37.26 -28.93
CA ASN A 23 11.23 -36.72 -27.70
C ASN A 23 12.48 -35.92 -28.04
N LEU A 24 12.45 -34.64 -27.69
CA LEU A 24 13.53 -33.68 -27.88
C LEU A 24 14.24 -33.50 -26.53
N ASN A 25 15.36 -34.21 -26.33
CA ASN A 25 16.17 -34.06 -25.13
C ASN A 25 17.24 -32.96 -25.35
N GLY A 26 17.11 -31.87 -24.61
CA GLY A 26 18.08 -30.76 -24.64
C GLY A 26 19.47 -31.15 -24.13
N HIS A 27 20.53 -30.52 -24.65
CA HIS A 27 21.91 -30.77 -24.21
C HIS A 27 22.13 -30.32 -22.77
N ARG A 28 22.54 -31.23 -21.88
CA ARG A 28 22.69 -30.97 -20.43
C ARG A 28 23.56 -29.75 -20.12
N ALA A 29 24.65 -29.54 -20.86
CA ALA A 29 25.53 -28.38 -20.66
C ALA A 29 24.81 -27.03 -20.94
N VAL A 30 23.85 -27.01 -21.87
CA VAL A 30 23.03 -25.82 -22.14
C VAL A 30 22.09 -25.55 -20.97
N GLY A 31 21.50 -26.58 -20.37
CA GLY A 31 20.69 -26.44 -19.16
C GLY A 31 21.50 -25.90 -17.97
N VAL A 32 22.73 -26.37 -17.78
CA VAL A 32 23.64 -25.88 -16.72
C VAL A 32 24.03 -24.42 -16.97
N TRP A 33 24.37 -24.07 -18.21
CA TRP A 33 24.68 -22.70 -18.61
C TRP A 33 23.48 -21.76 -18.42
N LEU A 34 22.29 -22.15 -18.90
CA LEU A 34 21.03 -21.40 -18.71
C LEU A 34 20.70 -21.21 -17.23
N ARG A 35 20.85 -22.26 -16.41
CA ARG A 35 20.66 -22.16 -14.96
C ARG A 35 21.63 -21.16 -14.35
N GLY A 36 22.88 -21.16 -14.79
CA GLY A 36 23.89 -20.20 -14.36
C GLY A 36 23.54 -18.75 -14.73
N LEU A 37 22.78 -18.51 -15.79
CA LEU A 37 22.28 -17.17 -16.14
C LEU A 37 21.09 -16.76 -15.27
N LEU A 38 20.15 -17.67 -15.05
CA LEU A 38 18.86 -17.40 -14.40
C LEU A 38 18.92 -17.43 -12.87
N TYR A 39 19.94 -18.03 -12.27
CA TYR A 39 20.06 -18.18 -10.82
C TYR A 39 21.43 -17.70 -10.31
N THR A 40 21.46 -17.20 -9.07
CA THR A 40 22.69 -16.95 -8.32
C THR A 40 23.32 -18.27 -7.89
N ARG A 41 24.56 -18.21 -7.37
CA ARG A 41 25.25 -19.39 -6.79
C ARG A 41 24.43 -20.01 -5.66
N ASP A 42 23.77 -19.18 -4.85
CA ASP A 42 22.92 -19.59 -3.73
C ASP A 42 21.50 -20.02 -4.15
N GLY A 43 21.24 -20.12 -5.46
CA GLY A 43 19.98 -20.64 -5.99
C GLY A 43 18.82 -19.63 -6.04
N PHE A 44 19.08 -18.34 -5.86
CA PHE A 44 18.05 -17.31 -6.04
C PHE A 44 17.89 -16.96 -7.51
N LYS A 45 16.65 -16.80 -7.97
CA LYS A 45 16.38 -16.32 -9.35
C LYS A 45 17.02 -14.94 -9.57
N ARG A 46 17.35 -14.59 -10.81
CA ARG A 46 17.80 -13.24 -11.19
C ARG A 46 17.42 -12.91 -12.62
N VAL A 47 17.38 -11.62 -12.94
CA VAL A 47 17.36 -11.18 -14.33
C VAL A 47 18.75 -11.46 -14.92
N PRO A 48 18.88 -12.20 -16.04
CA PRO A 48 20.17 -12.45 -16.67
C PRO A 48 20.88 -11.14 -17.04
N ALA A 49 22.20 -11.08 -16.85
CA ALA A 49 23.00 -9.92 -17.24
C ALA A 49 22.85 -9.59 -18.74
N LEU A 50 22.67 -10.60 -19.59
CA LEU A 50 22.39 -10.40 -21.02
C LEU A 50 21.11 -9.60 -21.24
N VAL A 51 20.07 -9.83 -20.43
CA VAL A 51 18.79 -9.10 -20.51
C VAL A 51 18.95 -7.69 -19.97
N LEU A 52 19.64 -7.51 -18.83
CA LEU A 52 19.87 -6.18 -18.24
C LEU A 52 20.57 -5.22 -19.20
N ASN A 53 21.46 -5.73 -20.05
CA ASN A 53 22.22 -4.96 -21.03
C ASN A 53 21.65 -5.03 -22.46
N ALA A 54 20.50 -5.68 -22.65
CA ALA A 54 19.89 -5.81 -23.98
C ALA A 54 19.14 -4.54 -24.39
N GLN A 55 18.78 -4.48 -25.68
CA GLN A 55 17.92 -3.45 -26.23
C GLN A 55 16.51 -3.46 -25.57
N PRO A 56 15.77 -2.33 -25.59
CA PRO A 56 14.49 -2.20 -24.91
C PRO A 56 13.41 -3.20 -25.32
N ASP A 57 13.42 -3.68 -26.56
CA ASP A 57 12.52 -4.69 -27.10
C ASP A 57 12.77 -6.07 -26.45
N VAL A 58 14.03 -6.49 -26.33
CA VAL A 58 14.42 -7.78 -25.71
C VAL A 58 14.09 -7.78 -24.22
N GLN A 59 14.37 -6.67 -23.54
CA GLN A 59 14.00 -6.48 -22.14
C GLN A 59 12.47 -6.50 -21.94
N ALA A 60 11.69 -5.93 -22.87
CA ALA A 60 10.23 -5.96 -22.82
C ALA A 60 9.68 -7.37 -23.05
N ALA A 61 10.25 -8.11 -24.01
CA ALA A 61 9.93 -9.52 -24.25
C ALA A 61 10.24 -10.39 -23.02
N TYR A 62 11.35 -10.12 -22.34
CA TYR A 62 11.68 -10.79 -21.07
C TYR A 62 10.64 -10.51 -19.98
N LEU A 63 10.24 -9.26 -19.79
CA LEU A 63 9.20 -8.91 -18.81
C LEU A 63 7.87 -9.61 -19.14
N HIS A 64 7.44 -9.58 -20.41
CA HIS A 64 6.23 -10.27 -20.84
C HIS A 64 6.29 -11.78 -20.55
N GLY A 65 7.40 -12.42 -20.92
CA GLY A 65 7.62 -13.85 -20.64
C GLY A 65 7.69 -14.16 -19.14
N TYR A 66 8.33 -13.29 -18.35
CA TYR A 66 8.39 -13.42 -16.90
C TYR A 66 6.99 -13.38 -16.29
N TYR A 67 6.13 -12.43 -16.68
CA TYR A 67 4.76 -12.38 -16.18
C TYR A 67 3.91 -13.57 -16.62
N ALA A 68 4.03 -14.00 -17.87
CA ALA A 68 3.28 -15.13 -18.39
C ALA A 68 3.63 -16.45 -17.67
N GLY A 69 4.89 -16.62 -17.25
CA GLY A 69 5.36 -17.85 -16.59
C GLY A 69 5.34 -17.79 -15.07
N ASP A 70 6.04 -16.81 -14.50
CA ASP A 70 6.36 -16.67 -13.08
C ASP A 70 5.57 -15.55 -12.38
N GLY A 71 4.83 -14.72 -13.12
CA GLY A 71 3.98 -13.68 -12.58
C GLY A 71 2.78 -14.23 -11.79
N LEU A 72 2.16 -13.38 -10.97
CA LEU A 72 0.90 -13.73 -10.31
C LEU A 72 -0.17 -13.99 -11.37
N LYS A 73 -0.69 -15.22 -11.46
CA LYS A 73 -1.76 -15.61 -12.41
C LYS A 73 -3.02 -14.74 -12.32
N ALA A 74 -3.28 -14.14 -11.17
CA ALA A 74 -4.41 -13.23 -10.91
C ALA A 74 -4.01 -11.74 -10.98
N GLY A 75 -2.76 -11.42 -11.32
CA GLY A 75 -2.24 -10.06 -11.38
C GLY A 75 -2.41 -9.42 -12.76
N ASN A 76 -2.64 -8.11 -12.78
CA ASN A 76 -2.78 -7.25 -13.96
C ASN A 76 -1.44 -6.81 -14.58
N GLY A 77 -0.37 -7.62 -14.46
CA GLY A 77 0.94 -7.25 -15.01
C GLY A 77 1.69 -6.15 -14.24
N THR A 78 1.22 -5.81 -13.04
CA THR A 78 1.74 -4.70 -12.23
C THR A 78 2.07 -5.09 -10.79
N SER A 79 1.87 -6.34 -10.39
CA SER A 79 2.24 -6.84 -9.06
C SER A 79 3.07 -8.12 -9.20
N ILE A 80 4.29 -8.09 -8.64
CA ILE A 80 5.24 -9.21 -8.64
C ILE A 80 5.61 -9.53 -7.20
N LYS A 81 5.66 -10.81 -6.85
CA LYS A 81 6.17 -11.28 -5.56
C LYS A 81 7.29 -12.29 -5.77
N THR A 82 8.44 -12.08 -5.16
CA THR A 82 9.58 -12.99 -5.26
C THR A 82 10.34 -13.10 -3.95
N ASN A 83 10.94 -14.24 -3.65
CA ASN A 83 11.85 -14.40 -2.50
C ASN A 83 13.32 -14.10 -2.84
N SER A 84 13.60 -13.64 -4.07
CA SER A 84 14.94 -13.27 -4.51
C SER A 84 15.10 -11.75 -4.54
N ALA A 85 15.96 -11.22 -3.66
CA ALA A 85 16.33 -9.81 -3.66
C ALA A 85 16.97 -9.38 -4.99
N VAL A 86 17.78 -10.27 -5.59
CA VAL A 86 18.49 -9.99 -6.84
C VAL A 86 17.53 -9.97 -8.03
N LEU A 87 16.52 -10.84 -8.04
CA LEU A 87 15.46 -10.78 -9.05
C LEU A 87 14.64 -9.51 -8.89
N ALA A 88 14.25 -9.17 -7.65
CA ALA A 88 13.51 -7.95 -7.34
C ALA A 88 14.25 -6.70 -7.85
N GLN A 89 15.55 -6.57 -7.56
CA GLN A 89 16.36 -5.46 -8.04
C GLN A 89 16.45 -5.41 -9.57
N GLY A 90 16.65 -6.55 -10.24
CA GLY A 90 16.71 -6.61 -11.69
C GLY A 90 15.39 -6.24 -12.37
N LEU A 91 14.26 -6.70 -11.83
CA LEU A 91 12.94 -6.33 -12.35
C LEU A 91 12.64 -4.85 -12.13
N TYR A 92 12.99 -4.32 -10.95
CA TYR A 92 12.90 -2.88 -10.67
C TYR A 92 13.68 -2.05 -11.70
N TRP A 93 14.92 -2.45 -12.00
CA TRP A 93 15.75 -1.78 -13.00
C TRP A 93 15.11 -1.78 -14.38
N LEU A 94 14.59 -2.93 -14.83
CA LEU A 94 13.90 -3.03 -16.12
C LEU A 94 12.66 -2.14 -16.19
N TYR A 95 11.91 -1.99 -15.09
CA TYR A 95 10.75 -1.11 -15.05
C TYR A 95 11.10 0.37 -14.97
N ALA A 96 12.09 0.72 -14.15
CA ALA A 96 12.59 2.09 -14.01
C ALA A 96 13.14 2.64 -15.33
N GLY A 97 13.90 1.84 -16.08
CA GLY A 97 14.42 2.20 -17.41
C GLY A 97 13.34 2.46 -18.47
N ARG A 98 12.06 2.19 -18.16
CA ARG A 98 10.90 2.44 -19.03
C ARG A 98 10.01 3.58 -18.52
N GLY A 99 10.50 4.37 -17.55
CA GLY A 99 9.71 5.41 -16.91
C GLY A 99 8.55 4.89 -16.06
N ARG A 100 8.51 3.58 -15.75
CA ARG A 100 7.48 3.01 -14.88
C ARG A 100 7.94 3.05 -13.44
N CYS A 101 7.37 3.97 -12.68
CA CYS A 101 7.58 4.05 -11.24
C CYS A 101 7.12 2.74 -10.58
N SER A 102 7.97 2.18 -9.72
CA SER A 102 7.70 0.93 -9.02
C SER A 102 8.03 1.09 -7.53
N SER A 103 7.15 0.61 -6.66
CA SER A 103 7.44 0.51 -5.22
C SER A 103 7.88 -0.91 -4.89
N VAL A 104 8.91 -1.06 -4.07
CA VAL A 104 9.33 -2.35 -3.50
C VAL A 104 8.94 -2.37 -2.02
N SER A 105 8.18 -3.39 -1.62
CA SER A 105 7.83 -3.65 -0.23
C SER A 105 8.40 -5.00 0.20
N ILE A 106 8.75 -5.12 1.47
CA ILE A 106 9.31 -6.35 2.04
C ILE A 106 8.24 -7.01 2.89
N GLU A 107 7.99 -8.28 2.65
CA GLU A 107 7.08 -9.13 3.42
C GLU A 107 7.88 -10.29 4.01
N GLN A 108 7.74 -10.53 5.31
CA GLN A 108 8.28 -11.74 5.94
C GLN A 108 7.15 -12.73 6.19
N ARG A 109 7.30 -13.95 5.67
CA ARG A 109 6.32 -15.04 5.83
C ARG A 109 7.04 -16.34 6.12
N ASN A 110 6.70 -17.00 7.24
CA ASN A 110 7.26 -18.29 7.64
C ASN A 110 8.80 -18.32 7.64
N GLY A 111 9.45 -17.26 8.17
CA GLY A 111 10.91 -17.15 8.22
C GLY A 111 11.60 -16.91 6.87
N ARG A 112 10.83 -16.63 5.80
CA ARG A 112 11.35 -16.28 4.48
C ARG A 112 10.99 -14.84 4.13
N VAL A 113 11.95 -14.13 3.55
CA VAL A 113 11.77 -12.78 3.05
C VAL A 113 11.26 -12.82 1.61
N TYR A 114 10.21 -12.08 1.35
CA TYR A 114 9.63 -11.84 0.04
C TYR A 114 9.70 -10.34 -0.27
N PHE A 115 9.94 -10.04 -1.54
CA PHE A 115 9.97 -8.71 -2.12
C PHE A 115 8.75 -8.60 -3.03
N GLN A 116 7.86 -7.67 -2.71
CA GLN A 116 6.69 -7.36 -3.51
C GLN A 116 6.93 -6.05 -4.27
N LEU A 117 6.96 -6.14 -5.60
CA LEU A 117 7.05 -5.00 -6.50
C LEU A 117 5.67 -4.65 -7.00
N ASN A 118 5.24 -3.41 -6.80
CA ASN A 118 4.05 -2.85 -7.44
C ASN A 118 4.50 -1.81 -8.46
N VAL A 119 4.20 -2.05 -9.73
CA VAL A 119 4.54 -1.23 -10.88
C VAL A 119 3.33 -0.36 -11.23
N ARG A 120 3.52 0.93 -11.49
CA ARG A 120 2.41 1.77 -11.97
C ARG A 120 1.92 1.25 -13.33
N ALA A 121 0.60 1.05 -13.46
CA ALA A 121 -0.02 0.65 -14.72
C ALA A 121 0.31 1.69 -15.81
N ALA A 122 0.51 1.22 -17.05
CA ALA A 122 0.79 2.10 -18.19
C ALA A 122 -0.46 2.91 -18.59
N ASP A 123 -1.64 2.34 -18.40
CA ASP A 123 -2.91 3.02 -18.64
C ASP A 123 -3.38 3.69 -17.35
N THR A 124 -3.21 5.01 -17.29
CA THR A 124 -4.08 5.85 -16.49
C THR A 124 -5.50 5.64 -17.00
N GLY A 125 -6.34 4.95 -16.24
CA GLY A 125 -7.77 4.89 -16.54
C GLY A 125 -8.34 6.30 -16.74
N ALA A 126 -9.35 6.43 -17.59
CA ALA A 126 -9.92 7.70 -18.08
C ALA A 126 -10.52 8.64 -17.00
N LYS A 127 -10.36 8.34 -15.71
CA LYS A 127 -10.74 9.26 -14.63
C LYS A 127 -9.73 10.41 -14.57
N GLY A 128 -10.19 11.59 -15.02
CA GLY A 128 -9.41 12.84 -14.98
C GLY A 128 -8.82 13.28 -16.32
N GLN A 129 -9.02 12.54 -17.42
CA GLN A 129 -8.58 12.97 -18.76
C GLN A 129 -9.23 14.28 -19.22
N HIS A 130 -10.46 14.55 -18.76
CA HIS A 130 -11.15 15.83 -19.00
C HIS A 130 -10.52 17.04 -18.29
N LEU A 131 -9.54 16.81 -17.40
CA LEU A 131 -8.74 17.85 -16.76
C LEU A 131 -7.38 18.06 -17.46
N SER A 132 -7.00 17.18 -18.39
CA SER A 132 -5.78 17.32 -19.18
C SER A 132 -6.03 18.26 -20.35
N ARG A 133 -5.23 19.33 -20.49
CA ARG A 133 -5.21 20.19 -21.67
C ARG A 133 -3.99 19.91 -22.53
N ASP A 134 -4.09 20.24 -23.83
CA ASP A 134 -3.02 20.04 -24.81
C ASP A 134 -1.84 20.98 -24.49
N PRO A 135 -0.62 20.47 -24.29
CA PRO A 135 0.57 21.29 -24.08
C PRO A 135 0.80 22.34 -25.20
N ALA A 136 0.29 22.11 -26.41
CA ALA A 136 0.36 23.05 -27.52
C ALA A 136 -0.54 24.30 -27.35
N GLU A 137 -1.45 24.31 -26.37
CA GLU A 137 -2.21 25.51 -25.99
C GLU A 137 -1.34 26.53 -25.24
N VAL A 138 -0.14 26.14 -24.77
CA VAL A 138 0.82 27.06 -24.14
C VAL A 138 1.55 27.84 -25.24
N ARG A 139 1.02 29.03 -25.56
CA ARG A 139 1.54 29.90 -26.64
C ARG A 139 2.80 30.69 -26.27
N ALA A 140 3.14 30.81 -24.99
CA ALA A 140 4.37 31.44 -24.53
C ALA A 140 4.71 30.95 -23.11
N VAL A 141 6.00 30.76 -22.83
CA VAL A 141 6.54 30.62 -21.49
C VAL A 141 7.55 31.75 -21.31
N SER A 142 7.24 32.70 -20.44
CA SER A 142 8.12 33.80 -20.09
C SER A 142 8.57 33.61 -18.65
N PRO A 143 9.89 33.68 -18.34
CA PRO A 143 10.32 33.77 -16.96
C PRO A 143 9.80 35.08 -16.38
N MET A 144 9.08 34.99 -15.28
CA MET A 144 8.59 36.15 -14.55
C MET A 144 9.24 36.10 -13.17
N GLU A 145 10.10 37.07 -12.87
CA GLU A 145 10.48 37.32 -11.47
C GLU A 145 9.29 38.03 -10.82
N ALA A 146 8.51 37.29 -10.05
CA ALA A 146 7.42 37.81 -9.24
C ALA A 146 7.91 37.93 -7.79
N PRO A 147 8.08 39.14 -7.25
CA PRO A 147 8.53 39.33 -5.87
C PRO A 147 7.50 38.92 -4.81
N ASP A 148 6.22 38.74 -5.18
CA ASP A 148 5.12 38.68 -4.20
C ASP A 148 3.99 37.66 -4.53
N GLU A 149 4.24 36.62 -5.33
CA GLU A 149 3.28 35.50 -5.47
C GLU A 149 3.97 34.14 -5.32
N TRP A 150 3.54 33.40 -4.31
CA TRP A 150 4.04 32.07 -3.96
C TRP A 150 3.37 31.00 -4.82
N VAL A 151 4.14 30.40 -5.72
CA VAL A 151 3.76 29.12 -6.35
C VAL A 151 4.23 28.01 -5.41
N PHE A 152 3.30 27.19 -4.93
CA PHE A 152 3.55 26.19 -3.89
C PHE A 152 4.38 25.00 -4.38
N ASP A 153 5.45 24.67 -3.64
CA ASP A 153 6.01 23.33 -3.62
C ASP A 153 5.67 22.67 -2.27
N LEU A 154 4.70 21.75 -2.28
CA LEU A 154 4.36 20.87 -1.15
C LEU A 154 5.05 19.50 -1.28
N ALA A 155 6.09 19.36 -2.11
CA ALA A 155 6.82 18.12 -2.25
C ALA A 155 7.91 18.00 -1.19
N THR A 156 7.67 17.14 -0.20
CA THR A 156 8.76 16.21 0.15
C THR A 156 8.95 15.29 -1.06
N ASP A 157 10.16 14.80 -1.33
CA ASP A 157 10.56 13.96 -2.50
C ASP A 157 9.62 12.76 -2.82
N SER A 158 8.68 12.45 -1.92
CA SER A 158 7.60 11.47 -2.09
C SER A 158 6.26 11.97 -2.63
N GLY A 159 6.04 13.28 -2.77
CA GLY A 159 4.76 13.87 -3.21
C GLY A 159 3.60 13.67 -2.21
N VAL A 160 3.89 13.55 -0.92
CA VAL A 160 2.89 13.33 0.13
C VAL A 160 3.04 14.36 1.24
N PHE A 161 1.97 15.10 1.49
CA PHE A 161 1.81 15.92 2.70
C PHE A 161 1.55 14.99 3.89
N MET A 162 2.38 15.09 4.94
CA MET A 162 2.27 14.25 6.14
C MET A 162 1.96 15.12 7.36
N ALA A 163 0.89 14.80 8.09
CA ALA A 163 0.64 15.31 9.43
C ALA A 163 0.63 14.14 10.43
N GLY A 164 1.70 14.06 11.24
CA GLY A 164 1.91 13.04 12.28
C GLY A 164 3.39 12.94 12.71
N VAL A 165 3.73 11.92 13.51
CA VAL A 165 5.12 11.65 13.93
C VAL A 165 5.85 10.88 12.82
N GLY A 166 6.74 11.55 12.08
CA GLY A 166 7.44 10.95 10.94
C GLY A 166 6.53 10.72 9.73
N ARG A 167 6.60 9.54 9.09
CA ARG A 167 5.76 9.16 7.94
C ARG A 167 4.39 8.55 8.32
N VAL A 168 3.97 8.67 9.58
CA VAL A 168 2.79 7.96 10.11
C VAL A 168 1.60 8.90 10.20
N VAL A 169 0.50 8.50 9.56
CA VAL A 169 -0.77 9.24 9.55
C VAL A 169 -1.65 8.78 10.72
N VAL A 170 -1.77 9.62 11.75
CA VAL A 170 -2.48 9.27 13.01
C VAL A 170 -3.81 10.02 13.22
N HIS A 171 -4.28 10.77 12.21
CA HIS A 171 -5.56 11.47 12.28
C HIS A 171 -6.74 10.64 11.76
N ASN A 172 -7.93 10.89 12.31
CA ASN A 172 -9.15 10.13 12.03
C ASN A 172 -10.34 11.05 11.74
N SER A 173 -11.35 10.49 11.10
CA SER A 173 -12.64 11.13 10.81
C SER A 173 -13.66 10.09 10.37
N PRO A 174 -14.95 10.44 10.24
CA PRO A 174 -15.95 9.65 9.54
C PRO A 174 -15.65 9.34 8.07
N ARG A 175 -14.51 9.78 7.52
CA ARG A 175 -14.05 9.45 6.17
C ARG A 175 -12.83 8.51 6.17
N ARG A 176 -12.35 8.09 7.34
CA ARG A 176 -11.23 7.15 7.48
C ARG A 176 -11.61 5.80 6.83
N GLY A 177 -10.68 5.14 6.13
CA GLY A 177 -10.95 3.82 5.57
C GLY A 177 -11.16 2.75 6.66
N VAL A 178 -12.09 1.83 6.40
CA VAL A 178 -12.50 0.75 7.34
C VAL A 178 -11.39 -0.26 7.64
N GLU A 179 -10.33 -0.28 6.86
CA GLU A 179 -9.12 -1.08 7.09
C GLU A 179 -8.30 -0.62 8.30
N PHE A 180 -8.48 0.64 8.74
CA PHE A 180 -7.79 1.18 9.92
C PHE A 180 -8.56 0.86 11.20
N VAL A 181 -7.82 0.57 12.28
CA VAL A 181 -8.39 0.09 13.55
C VAL A 181 -9.50 0.99 14.11
N THR A 182 -9.35 2.31 14.02
CA THR A 182 -10.33 3.29 14.54
C THR A 182 -11.66 3.15 13.80
N ARG A 183 -11.65 3.22 12.47
CA ARG A 183 -12.87 3.05 11.67
C ARG A 183 -13.44 1.64 11.72
N LYS A 184 -12.59 0.62 11.77
CA LYS A 184 -13.02 -0.76 11.97
C LYS A 184 -13.83 -0.92 13.27
N ILE A 185 -13.42 -0.24 14.34
CA ILE A 185 -14.15 -0.25 15.61
C ILE A 185 -15.48 0.47 15.46
N THR A 186 -15.51 1.70 14.94
CA THR A 186 -16.75 2.49 14.88
C THR A 186 -17.79 1.89 13.93
N ASP A 187 -17.37 1.38 12.76
CA ASP A 187 -18.25 0.66 11.83
C ASP A 187 -18.83 -0.61 12.48
N ALA A 188 -18.01 -1.39 13.19
CA ALA A 188 -18.49 -2.58 13.88
C ALA A 188 -19.44 -2.24 15.05
N VAL A 189 -19.14 -1.20 15.83
CA VAL A 189 -20.04 -0.73 16.91
C VAL A 189 -21.39 -0.33 16.34
N ALA A 190 -21.41 0.43 15.24
CA ALA A 190 -22.64 0.82 14.57
C ALA A 190 -23.42 -0.40 14.05
N ARG A 191 -22.74 -1.36 13.41
CA ARG A 191 -23.36 -2.62 12.95
C ARG A 191 -23.93 -3.44 14.12
N ILE A 192 -23.20 -3.55 15.22
CA ILE A 192 -23.64 -4.30 16.41
C ILE A 192 -24.85 -3.62 17.04
N HIS A 193 -24.81 -2.30 17.21
CA HIS A 193 -25.93 -1.51 17.71
C HIS A 193 -27.20 -1.71 16.87
N LEU A 194 -27.07 -1.82 15.55
CA LEU A 194 -28.17 -2.07 14.62
C LEU A 194 -28.53 -3.57 14.44
N GLY A 195 -27.89 -4.47 15.20
CA GLY A 195 -28.16 -5.92 15.14
C GLY A 195 -27.66 -6.62 13.88
N LEU A 196 -26.73 -6.01 13.14
CA LEU A 196 -26.17 -6.53 11.87
C LEU A 196 -24.91 -7.37 12.07
N GLN A 197 -24.30 -7.27 13.24
CA GLN A 197 -23.07 -7.95 13.61
C GLN A 197 -23.14 -8.29 15.10
N HIS A 198 -22.45 -9.36 15.52
CA HIS A 198 -22.45 -9.80 16.92
C HIS A 198 -21.10 -9.59 17.61
N GLU A 199 -20.00 -9.77 16.87
CA GLU A 199 -18.64 -9.70 17.41
C GLU A 199 -17.72 -8.83 16.55
N LEU A 200 -16.72 -8.21 17.17
CA LEU A 200 -15.64 -7.47 16.53
C LEU A 200 -14.29 -8.15 16.83
N ARG A 201 -13.60 -8.63 15.79
CA ARG A 201 -12.28 -9.25 15.93
C ARG A 201 -11.15 -8.24 15.82
N LEU A 202 -10.30 -8.12 16.84
CA LEU A 202 -9.16 -7.20 16.89
C LEU A 202 -7.85 -7.94 17.22
N GLY A 203 -6.72 -7.27 17.03
CA GLY A 203 -5.40 -7.77 17.41
C GLY A 203 -5.00 -7.30 18.81
N ASN A 204 -3.88 -6.58 18.89
CA ASN A 204 -3.37 -6.06 20.15
C ASN A 204 -4.23 -4.89 20.67
N LEU A 205 -4.86 -5.07 21.84
CA LEU A 205 -5.66 -4.04 22.52
C LEU A 205 -4.81 -3.07 23.34
N ASP A 206 -3.58 -3.46 23.69
CA ASP A 206 -2.66 -2.69 24.53
C ASP A 206 -1.86 -1.65 23.73
N ALA A 207 -1.86 -1.74 22.40
CA ALA A 207 -1.16 -0.80 21.53
C ALA A 207 -1.64 0.64 21.77
N LYS A 208 -0.70 1.57 22.03
CA LYS A 208 -1.01 2.97 22.37
C LYS A 208 -0.69 3.93 21.25
N ARG A 209 -1.62 4.82 20.92
CA ARG A 209 -1.50 5.80 19.84
C ARG A 209 -2.02 7.16 20.26
N ASP A 210 -1.41 8.19 19.71
CA ASP A 210 -1.92 9.55 19.63
C ASP A 210 -2.86 9.65 18.44
N TRP A 211 -4.16 9.83 18.70
CA TRP A 211 -5.19 9.89 17.67
C TRP A 211 -5.81 11.28 17.63
N GLY A 212 -5.60 11.98 16.52
CA GLY A 212 -6.13 13.32 16.31
C GLY A 212 -7.27 13.41 15.31
N TRP A 213 -7.90 14.58 15.24
CA TRP A 213 -9.01 14.88 14.34
C TRP A 213 -8.53 15.41 12.98
N ALA A 214 -8.93 14.79 11.87
CA ALA A 214 -8.38 15.12 10.55
C ALA A 214 -8.56 16.60 10.14
N PRO A 215 -9.72 17.25 10.35
CA PRO A 215 -9.87 18.69 10.11
C PRO A 215 -8.86 19.59 10.85
N ASP A 216 -8.51 19.27 12.11
CA ASP A 216 -7.49 20.03 12.84
C ASP A 216 -6.12 19.91 12.17
N TYR A 217 -5.82 18.73 11.64
CA TYR A 217 -4.55 18.45 10.97
C TYR A 217 -4.50 19.16 9.63
N VAL A 218 -5.61 19.24 8.89
CA VAL A 218 -5.73 20.03 7.65
C VAL A 218 -5.55 21.53 7.92
N ARG A 219 -6.12 22.04 9.02
CA ARG A 219 -5.91 23.42 9.44
C ARG A 219 -4.43 23.70 9.74
N ALA A 220 -3.71 22.75 10.35
CA ALA A 220 -2.27 22.88 10.57
C ALA A 220 -1.51 23.07 9.24
N MET A 221 -1.86 22.29 8.21
CA MET A 221 -1.25 22.40 6.87
C MET A 221 -1.43 23.81 6.30
N TRP A 222 -2.64 24.36 6.42
CA TRP A 222 -2.93 25.72 5.96
C TRP A 222 -2.14 26.76 6.76
N LEU A 223 -2.05 26.62 8.09
CA LEU A 223 -1.28 27.54 8.94
C LEU A 223 0.22 27.53 8.61
N MET A 224 0.80 26.37 8.31
CA MET A 224 2.20 26.27 7.88
C MET A 224 2.47 27.10 6.62
N LEU A 225 1.51 27.16 5.69
CA LEU A 225 1.60 27.95 4.47
C LEU A 225 1.44 29.46 4.71
N GLN A 226 0.94 29.87 5.88
CA GLN A 226 0.82 31.28 6.24
C GLN A 226 2.05 31.78 7.01
N HIS A 227 3.00 30.89 7.33
CA HIS A 227 4.19 31.23 8.11
C HIS A 227 5.26 31.87 7.20
N ASP A 228 5.87 32.97 7.64
CA ASP A 228 6.79 33.79 6.83
C ASP A 228 8.04 33.04 6.35
N GLU A 229 8.51 32.07 7.14
CA GLU A 229 9.70 31.26 6.83
C GLU A 229 9.34 29.76 6.72
N PRO A 230 9.87 29.01 5.74
CA PRO A 230 9.64 27.58 5.65
C PRO A 230 10.25 26.85 6.86
N ASP A 231 9.49 25.92 7.47
CA ASP A 231 9.93 25.17 8.65
C ASP A 231 9.15 23.84 8.79
N ASP A 232 9.67 22.94 9.62
CA ASP A 232 9.09 21.61 9.89
C ASP A 232 8.34 21.58 11.23
N PHE A 233 7.14 20.97 11.26
CA PHE A 233 6.30 20.93 12.46
C PHE A 233 5.77 19.52 12.75
N VAL A 234 5.79 19.14 14.03
CA VAL A 234 5.09 17.95 14.52
C VAL A 234 3.65 18.34 14.82
N ILE A 235 2.69 17.66 14.18
CA ILE A 235 1.25 17.85 14.39
C ILE A 235 0.69 16.59 15.06
N ALA A 236 0.25 16.73 16.30
CA ALA A 236 -0.14 15.65 17.20
C ALA A 236 -1.04 16.19 18.31
N THR A 237 -1.80 15.35 19.02
CA THR A 237 -2.55 15.82 20.19
C THR A 237 -1.66 15.94 21.42
N GLY A 238 -0.57 15.17 21.48
CA GLY A 238 0.29 15.07 22.68
C GLY A 238 -0.20 14.03 23.69
N GLU A 239 -1.33 13.36 23.42
CA GLU A 239 -1.96 12.39 24.31
C GLU A 239 -1.99 11.01 23.66
N THR A 240 -1.78 9.95 24.45
CA THR A 240 -1.75 8.58 23.92
C THR A 240 -2.77 7.69 24.62
N HIS A 241 -3.46 6.86 23.86
CA HIS A 241 -4.52 5.99 24.37
C HIS A 241 -4.41 4.59 23.77
N SER A 242 -4.82 3.58 24.53
CA SER A 242 -4.83 2.19 24.06
C SER A 242 -6.01 1.93 23.12
N VAL A 243 -5.88 0.91 22.27
CA VAL A 243 -7.00 0.41 21.47
C VAL A 243 -8.15 -0.06 22.38
N GLN A 244 -7.83 -0.63 23.54
CA GLN A 244 -8.84 -0.96 24.56
C GLN A 244 -9.65 0.26 25.00
N ARG A 245 -8.99 1.40 25.31
CA ARG A 245 -9.69 2.62 25.71
C ARG A 245 -10.58 3.15 24.58
N PHE A 246 -10.13 3.01 23.33
CA PHE A 246 -10.96 3.36 22.17
C PHE A 246 -12.24 2.51 22.11
N CYS A 247 -12.12 1.19 22.32
CA CYS A 247 -13.29 0.30 22.38
C CYS A 247 -14.23 0.67 23.53
N ASP A 248 -13.68 0.95 24.71
CA ASP A 248 -14.45 1.36 25.90
C ASP A 248 -15.33 2.59 25.63
N ILE A 249 -14.74 3.64 25.03
CA ILE A 249 -15.49 4.85 24.66
C ILE A 249 -16.54 4.55 23.56
N ALA A 250 -16.14 3.83 22.50
CA ALA A 250 -17.01 3.59 21.35
C ALA A 250 -18.24 2.74 21.69
N PHE A 251 -18.05 1.62 22.38
CA PHE A 251 -19.16 0.76 22.81
C PHE A 251 -19.99 1.43 23.90
N GLY A 252 -19.34 2.12 24.85
CA GLY A 252 -20.03 2.84 25.91
C GLY A 252 -20.98 3.94 25.39
N HIS A 253 -20.61 4.61 24.29
CA HIS A 253 -21.44 5.63 23.64
C HIS A 253 -22.81 5.09 23.17
N VAL A 254 -22.87 3.83 22.75
CA VAL A 254 -24.12 3.16 22.32
C VAL A 254 -24.73 2.28 23.42
N GLY A 255 -24.24 2.40 24.66
CA GLY A 255 -24.76 1.67 25.81
C GLY A 255 -24.40 0.17 25.84
N LEU A 256 -23.29 -0.23 25.22
CA LEU A 256 -22.80 -1.61 25.18
C LEU A 256 -21.49 -1.78 25.96
N ASP A 257 -21.23 -2.97 26.50
CA ASP A 257 -19.90 -3.33 27.03
C ASP A 257 -19.07 -3.99 25.92
N TRP A 258 -17.91 -3.42 25.62
CA TRP A 258 -17.01 -3.96 24.60
C TRP A 258 -16.57 -5.40 24.90
N ARG A 259 -16.53 -5.81 26.17
CA ARG A 259 -16.11 -7.16 26.59
C ARG A 259 -17.02 -8.27 26.09
N ASP A 260 -18.29 -7.94 25.82
CA ASP A 260 -19.28 -8.89 25.32
C ASP A 260 -19.17 -9.12 23.81
N HIS A 261 -18.44 -8.24 23.11
CA HIS A 261 -18.42 -8.19 21.65
C HIS A 261 -17.03 -8.31 21.04
N VAL A 262 -15.97 -7.89 21.73
CA VAL A 262 -14.62 -7.87 21.18
C VAL A 262 -13.91 -9.19 21.44
N VAL A 263 -13.37 -9.78 20.37
CA VAL A 263 -12.56 -11.01 20.43
C VAL A 263 -11.16 -10.72 19.91
N GLN A 264 -10.14 -11.05 20.69
CA GLN A 264 -8.75 -10.98 20.20
C GLN A 264 -8.47 -12.16 19.25
N ASP A 265 -7.85 -11.87 18.11
CA ASP A 265 -7.58 -12.83 17.05
C ASP A 265 -6.15 -12.69 16.55
N GLU A 266 -5.38 -13.77 16.62
CA GLU A 266 -3.96 -13.82 16.25
C GLU A 266 -3.72 -13.35 14.82
N ARG A 267 -4.71 -13.48 13.91
CA ARG A 267 -4.59 -13.03 12.52
C ARG A 267 -4.41 -11.51 12.39
N TYR A 268 -4.80 -10.74 13.41
CA TYR A 268 -4.62 -9.29 13.46
C TYR A 268 -3.44 -8.86 14.34
N MET A 269 -2.72 -9.80 14.96
CA MET A 269 -1.50 -9.50 15.71
C MET A 269 -0.35 -9.26 14.72
N ARG A 270 0.46 -8.22 14.98
CA ARG A 270 1.63 -7.92 14.16
C ARG A 270 2.85 -8.65 14.72
N PRO A 271 3.67 -9.31 13.88
CA PRO A 271 4.91 -9.96 14.33
C PRO A 271 5.93 -9.00 14.96
N ALA A 272 5.87 -7.71 14.60
CA ALA A 272 6.59 -6.62 15.23
C ALA A 272 5.61 -5.47 15.45
N GLU A 273 5.21 -5.27 16.70
CA GLU A 273 4.28 -4.21 17.08
C GLU A 273 5.04 -2.91 17.36
N VAL A 274 4.39 -1.79 17.11
CA VAL A 274 4.85 -0.50 17.66
C VAL A 274 4.06 -0.27 18.93
N ASP A 275 4.72 -0.29 20.08
CA ASP A 275 4.00 -0.29 21.37
C ASP A 275 3.41 1.09 21.69
N LEU A 276 4.15 2.16 21.40
CA LEU A 276 3.80 3.53 21.76
C LEU A 276 4.12 4.51 20.62
N LEU A 277 3.15 5.36 20.29
CA LEU A 277 3.34 6.54 19.45
C LEU A 277 2.68 7.74 20.13
N VAL A 278 3.47 8.80 20.35
CA VAL A 278 3.03 10.10 20.88
C VAL A 278 3.87 11.18 20.23
N GLY A 279 3.24 12.27 19.81
CA GLY A 279 3.93 13.42 19.24
C GLY A 279 4.03 14.59 20.23
N ASP A 280 4.98 15.50 20.00
CA ASP A 280 5.10 16.74 20.76
C ASP A 280 4.76 17.93 19.84
N PRO A 281 3.56 18.54 19.98
CA PRO A 281 3.14 19.66 19.14
C PRO A 281 3.61 21.04 19.65
N ALA A 282 4.49 21.13 20.66
CA ALA A 282 4.87 22.40 21.29
C ALA A 282 5.35 23.47 20.29
N LYS A 283 6.12 23.06 19.27
CA LYS A 283 6.59 23.95 18.20
C LYS A 283 5.43 24.50 17.35
N ALA A 284 4.46 23.66 17.02
CA ALA A 284 3.28 24.07 16.25
C ALA A 284 2.40 25.03 17.04
N GLY A 285 2.22 24.80 18.35
CA GLY A 285 1.55 25.74 19.24
C GLY A 285 2.27 27.09 19.30
N ALA A 286 3.59 27.09 19.51
CA ALA A 286 4.37 28.31 19.68
C ALA A 286 4.48 29.16 18.40
N LYS A 287 4.68 28.54 17.22
CA LYS A 287 4.93 29.26 15.97
C LYS A 287 3.70 29.43 15.08
N LEU A 288 2.75 28.50 15.12
CA LEU A 288 1.56 28.52 14.25
C LEU A 288 0.29 28.92 15.01
N GLY A 289 0.34 29.01 16.34
CA GLY A 289 -0.88 29.13 17.16
C GLY A 289 -1.80 27.92 17.02
N TRP A 290 -1.26 26.75 16.65
CA TRP A 290 -2.05 25.55 16.40
C TRP A 290 -2.21 24.70 17.67
N GLU A 291 -3.43 24.28 17.95
CA GLU A 291 -3.78 23.31 18.99
C GLU A 291 -4.89 22.36 18.49
N PRO A 292 -4.96 21.10 18.95
CA PRO A 292 -6.10 20.23 18.66
C PRO A 292 -7.38 20.82 19.29
N THR A 293 -8.50 20.78 18.56
CA THR A 293 -9.78 21.33 19.05
C THR A 293 -10.78 20.25 19.45
N VAL A 294 -10.55 19.01 19.04
CA VAL A 294 -11.44 17.87 19.30
C VAL A 294 -10.73 16.86 20.19
N THR A 295 -11.36 16.51 21.31
CA THR A 295 -10.86 15.48 22.23
C THR A 295 -11.02 14.07 21.64
N LEU A 296 -10.31 13.09 22.20
CA LEU A 296 -10.47 11.69 21.80
C LEU A 296 -11.93 11.22 21.93
N ASP A 297 -12.57 11.51 23.07
CA ASP A 297 -13.94 11.09 23.35
C ASP A 297 -14.93 11.69 22.33
N GLU A 298 -14.83 12.99 22.03
CA GLU A 298 -15.68 13.66 21.04
C GLU A 298 -15.48 13.09 19.64
N MET A 299 -14.22 12.87 19.23
CA MET A 299 -13.90 12.28 17.94
C MET A 299 -14.53 10.88 17.78
N ILE A 300 -14.40 10.02 18.80
CA ILE A 300 -14.92 8.66 18.74
C ILE A 300 -16.45 8.67 18.62
N LYS A 301 -17.12 9.50 19.42
CA LYS A 301 -18.59 9.62 19.41
C LYS A 301 -19.10 10.09 18.06
N GLU A 302 -18.49 11.14 17.49
CA GLU A 302 -18.86 11.62 16.16
C GLU A 302 -18.65 10.56 15.08
N MET A 303 -17.55 9.79 15.15
CA MET A 303 -17.31 8.70 14.21
C MET A 303 -18.35 7.58 14.33
N VAL A 304 -18.73 7.18 15.55
CA VAL A 304 -19.79 6.18 15.77
C VAL A 304 -21.14 6.68 15.27
N ASP A 305 -21.52 7.91 15.62
CA ASP A 305 -22.80 8.49 15.18
C ASP A 305 -22.87 8.60 13.66
N ALA A 306 -21.77 8.97 13.00
CA ALA A 306 -21.70 9.03 11.55
C ALA A 306 -21.84 7.65 10.90
N ASP A 307 -21.23 6.60 11.47
CA ASP A 307 -21.37 5.23 10.98
C ASP A 307 -22.79 4.68 11.19
N ILE A 308 -23.45 5.02 12.31
CA ILE A 308 -24.87 4.69 12.54
C ILE A 308 -25.76 5.38 11.50
N ARG A 309 -25.57 6.69 11.26
CA ARG A 309 -26.33 7.44 10.24
C ARG A 309 -26.15 6.84 8.85
N LEU A 310 -24.91 6.55 8.45
CA LEU A 310 -24.61 5.97 7.14
C LEU A 310 -25.32 4.62 6.93
N LEU A 311 -25.25 3.73 7.93
CA LEU A 311 -25.91 2.43 7.87
C LEU A 311 -27.44 2.53 7.98
N GLY A 312 -27.97 3.53 8.67
CA GLY A 312 -29.39 3.83 8.72
C GLY A 312 -29.93 4.26 7.35
N GLU A 313 -29.25 5.21 6.70
CA GLU A 313 -29.58 5.71 5.36
C GLU A 313 -29.54 4.60 4.30
N GLU A 314 -28.51 3.74 4.31
CA GLU A 314 -28.40 2.58 3.42
C GLU A 314 -29.57 1.59 3.57
N ARG A 315 -30.25 1.60 4.73
CA ARG A 315 -31.35 0.69 5.05
C ARG A 315 -32.72 1.36 5.05
N GLY A 316 -32.80 2.68 4.82
CA GLY A 316 -34.03 3.45 4.89
C GLY A 316 -34.64 3.50 6.30
N LEU A 317 -33.80 3.47 7.34
CA LEU A 317 -34.16 3.59 8.76
C LEU A 317 -34.05 5.04 9.25
#